data_AF-A0A7W1Q1Q1-F1
#
_entry.id   AF-A0A7W1Q1Q1-F1
#
_cell.length_a   1.000
_cell.length_b   1.000
_cell.length_c   1.000
_cell.angle_alpha   90.00
_cell.angle_beta   90.00
_cell.angle_gamma   90.00
#
_symmetry.space_group_name_H-M   'P 1'
#
loop_
_entity.id
_entity.type
_entity.pdbx_description
1 polymer ?
#
loop_
_entity_poly.entity_id
_entity_poly.type
_entity_poly.pdbx_seq_one_letter_code
_entity_poly.pdbx_strand_id
1 'polypeptide(L)'
;MADTGYPHVDAQTDFQRQRRRQVISQLAARLRRAPDDVSDVLPFDEVVNALGRSGERSLGLQAIPLESIVGSVNRAADFDRWFRPKARVSRERWERLDRVQREGEGLPPIDVFRIGELHFVQDGHHRVSVAHALRLRTIDAMVTEVTTKVDATGIAHRGDLIAKDLRRVFLDRVPLPGPALCSILVCSAWSYAVLSETVEAWGYRLMQQEGRYLDRATVAQRWYAEEFQPVVRLLAAADLVGERTDAEAYLDLACQRYQLMRTHQWDDHVVERLRAARRGADH
;
A
#
# COMPACT_ATOMS: atom_id res chain seq x y z
N MET A 1 25.76 -15.78 22.87
CA MET A 1 25.80 -16.58 24.11
C MET A 1 25.23 -17.93 23.76
N ALA A 2 25.97 -18.98 24.11
CA ALA A 2 25.53 -20.35 23.95
C ALA A 2 24.29 -20.60 24.82
N ASP A 3 23.43 -21.50 24.36
CA ASP A 3 22.34 -22.04 25.18
C ASP A 3 22.93 -22.61 26.46
N THR A 4 22.34 -22.29 27.61
CA THR A 4 22.79 -22.82 28.91
C THR A 4 22.46 -24.30 29.07
N GLY A 5 21.65 -24.86 28.17
CA GLY A 5 21.18 -26.25 28.21
C GLY A 5 20.00 -26.45 29.17
N TYR A 6 19.52 -25.36 29.78
CA TYR A 6 18.38 -25.36 30.69
C TYR A 6 17.26 -24.52 30.07
N PRO A 7 16.22 -25.16 29.47
CA PRO A 7 15.18 -24.47 28.70
C PRO A 7 14.50 -23.32 29.45
N HIS A 8 14.33 -23.44 30.77
CA HIS A 8 13.76 -22.40 31.61
C HIS A 8 14.65 -21.14 31.70
N VAL A 9 15.95 -21.31 31.89
CA VAL A 9 16.91 -20.20 32.03
C VAL A 9 17.13 -19.53 30.68
N ASP A 10 17.17 -20.31 29.61
CA ASP A 10 17.30 -19.82 28.25
C ASP A 10 16.07 -19.01 27.83
N ALA A 11 14.85 -19.49 28.11
CA ALA A 11 13.61 -18.75 27.86
C ALA A 11 13.54 -17.42 28.60
N GLN A 12 13.95 -17.41 29.87
CA GLN A 12 13.99 -16.19 30.67
C GLN A 12 14.96 -15.15 30.10
N THR A 13 16.13 -15.62 29.67
CA THR A 13 17.19 -14.78 29.09
C THR A 13 16.74 -14.20 27.74
N ASP A 14 16.05 -14.99 26.93
CA ASP A 14 15.58 -14.55 25.61
C ASP A 14 14.44 -13.55 25.68
N PHE A 15 13.51 -13.70 26.63
CA PHE A 15 12.50 -12.67 26.86
C PHE A 15 13.15 -11.32 27.19
N GLN A 16 14.11 -11.31 28.12
CA GLN A 16 14.86 -10.10 28.46
C GLN A 16 15.63 -9.54 27.27
N ARG A 17 16.21 -10.40 26.43
CA ARG A 17 16.92 -10.01 25.21
C ARG A 17 15.98 -9.32 24.22
N GLN A 18 14.78 -9.87 24.01
CA GLN A 18 13.79 -9.28 23.10
C GLN A 18 13.26 -7.95 23.64
N ARG A 19 12.98 -7.84 24.94
CA ARG A 19 12.61 -6.57 25.59
C ARG A 19 13.69 -5.50 25.44
N ARG A 20 14.96 -5.85 25.68
CA ARG A 20 16.09 -4.92 25.49
C ARG A 20 16.21 -4.45 24.03
N ARG A 21 16.08 -5.37 23.07
CA ARG A 21 16.10 -5.04 21.63
C ARG A 21 14.95 -4.12 21.22
N GLN A 22 13.76 -4.33 21.78
CA GLN A 22 12.59 -3.50 21.57
C GLN A 22 12.83 -2.06 22.07
N VAL A 23 13.36 -1.91 23.29
CA VAL A 23 13.70 -0.58 23.86
C VAL A 23 14.77 0.14 23.05
N ILE A 24 15.84 -0.56 22.64
CA ILE A 24 16.90 0.01 21.78
C ILE A 24 16.31 0.46 20.44
N SER A 25 15.41 -0.33 19.85
CA SER A 25 14.73 0.02 18.59
C SER A 25 13.91 1.30 18.73
N GLN A 26 13.18 1.47 19.83
CA GLN A 26 12.41 2.69 20.09
C GLN A 26 13.30 3.92 20.27
N LEU A 27 14.40 3.79 21.03
CA LEU A 27 15.37 4.89 21.19
C LEU A 27 16.01 5.28 19.85
N ALA A 28 16.39 4.28 19.04
CA ALA A 28 16.96 4.52 17.72
C ALA A 28 15.96 5.20 16.77
N ALA A 29 14.68 4.81 16.79
CA ALA A 29 13.63 5.45 15.99
C ALA A 29 13.45 6.92 16.38
N ARG A 30 13.40 7.21 17.68
CA ARG A 30 13.28 8.58 18.22
C ARG A 30 14.47 9.46 17.82
N LEU A 31 15.70 8.92 17.90
CA LEU A 31 16.91 9.65 17.49
C LEU A 31 16.93 9.94 15.98
N ARG A 32 16.42 9.03 15.15
CA ARG A 32 16.33 9.22 13.70
C ARG A 32 15.18 10.13 13.27
N ARG A 33 14.35 10.64 14.21
CA ARG A 33 13.07 11.32 13.91
C ARG A 33 12.22 10.52 12.92
N ALA A 34 12.30 9.19 12.99
CA ALA A 34 11.42 8.34 12.19
C ALA A 34 9.99 8.53 12.70
N PRO A 35 8.99 8.62 11.81
CA PRO A 35 7.60 8.72 12.25
C PRO A 35 7.21 7.46 13.05
N ASP A 36 6.35 7.64 14.06
CA ASP A 36 6.06 6.63 15.08
C ASP A 36 5.49 5.33 14.47
N ASP A 37 4.82 5.43 13.33
CA ASP A 37 4.22 4.35 12.56
C ASP A 37 5.22 3.34 11.96
N VAL A 38 6.49 3.70 11.80
CA VAL A 38 7.55 2.82 11.26
C VAL A 38 8.00 1.78 12.30
N SER A 39 7.73 2.03 13.58
CA SER A 39 8.16 1.16 14.69
C SER A 39 7.11 0.12 15.09
N ASP A 40 5.87 0.32 14.66
CA ASP A 40 4.73 -0.52 14.99
C ASP A 40 4.44 -1.55 13.90
N VAL A 41 3.73 -2.60 14.28
CA VAL A 41 3.23 -3.60 13.34
C VAL A 41 2.16 -2.98 12.45
N LEU A 42 2.15 -3.34 11.16
CA LEU A 42 1.19 -2.80 10.19
C LEU A 42 -0.24 -3.28 10.51
N PRO A 43 -1.22 -2.37 10.70
CA PRO A 43 -2.59 -2.78 10.98
C PRO A 43 -3.27 -3.35 9.75
N PHE A 44 -3.83 -4.56 9.86
CA PHE A 44 -4.51 -5.24 8.75
C PHE A 44 -5.65 -4.40 8.14
N ASP A 45 -6.53 -3.83 8.98
CA ASP A 45 -7.69 -3.08 8.50
C ASP A 45 -7.30 -1.84 7.69
N GLU A 46 -6.22 -1.14 8.06
CA GLU A 46 -5.71 0.01 7.31
C GLU A 46 -5.23 -0.42 5.90
N VAL A 47 -4.55 -1.56 5.81
CA VAL A 47 -4.08 -2.11 4.53
C VAL A 47 -5.24 -2.54 3.65
N VAL A 48 -6.20 -3.28 4.22
CA VAL A 48 -7.39 -3.75 3.50
C VAL A 48 -8.23 -2.57 2.99
N ASN A 49 -8.40 -1.52 3.79
CA ASN A 49 -9.13 -0.32 3.39
C ASN A 49 -8.41 0.42 2.25
N ALA A 50 -7.08 0.58 2.35
CA ALA A 50 -6.29 1.25 1.32
C ALA A 50 -6.27 0.47 -0.01
N LEU A 51 -6.25 -0.86 0.03
CA LEU A 51 -6.17 -1.70 -1.17
C LEU A 51 -7.54 -2.10 -1.75
N GLY A 52 -8.59 -2.03 -0.94
CA GLY A 52 -9.97 -2.34 -1.32
C GLY A 52 -10.20 -3.85 -1.44
N ARG A 53 -10.76 -4.46 -0.39
CA ARG A 53 -11.12 -5.89 -0.38
C ARG A 53 -12.06 -6.24 -1.54
N SER A 54 -11.73 -7.31 -2.25
CA SER A 54 -12.56 -7.89 -3.33
C SER A 54 -13.09 -9.28 -3.01
N GLY A 55 -12.46 -9.99 -2.06
CA GLY A 55 -12.84 -11.36 -1.70
C GLY A 55 -11.94 -11.97 -0.63
N GLU A 56 -12.23 -13.22 -0.29
CA GLU A 56 -11.45 -14.02 0.65
C GLU A 56 -11.56 -15.50 0.30
N ARG A 57 -10.49 -16.28 0.53
CA ARG A 57 -10.51 -17.74 0.44
C ARG A 57 -9.55 -18.38 1.45
N SER A 58 -9.94 -19.53 2.00
CA SER A 58 -9.05 -20.32 2.85
C SER A 58 -8.02 -21.07 1.99
N LEU A 59 -6.75 -20.96 2.35
CA LEU A 59 -5.65 -21.70 1.72
C LEU A 59 -5.17 -22.90 2.56
N GLY A 60 -5.70 -23.07 3.77
CA GLY A 60 -5.36 -24.17 4.65
C GLY A 60 -4.02 -24.01 5.37
N LEU A 61 -3.49 -25.13 5.86
CA LEU A 61 -2.21 -25.19 6.58
C LEU A 61 -1.02 -25.01 5.64
N GLN A 62 -0.14 -24.06 5.92
CA GLN A 62 1.07 -23.77 5.15
C GLN A 62 2.24 -23.39 6.07
N ALA A 63 3.46 -23.76 5.67
CA ALA A 63 4.68 -23.23 6.28
C ALA A 63 5.03 -21.90 5.58
N ILE A 64 4.91 -20.79 6.29
CA ILE A 64 5.14 -19.44 5.73
C ILE A 64 6.48 -18.85 6.18
N PRO A 65 7.15 -18.01 5.36
CA PRO A 65 8.36 -17.30 5.78
C PRO A 65 8.05 -16.31 6.90
N LEU A 66 8.84 -16.30 7.97
CA LEU A 66 8.66 -15.33 9.07
C LEU A 66 8.85 -13.88 8.61
N GLU A 67 9.69 -13.64 7.61
CA GLU A 67 9.92 -12.31 7.03
C GLU A 67 8.71 -11.75 6.27
N SER A 68 7.78 -12.62 5.86
CA SER A 68 6.54 -12.20 5.21
C SER A 68 5.49 -11.71 6.21
N ILE A 69 5.70 -11.93 7.52
CA ILE A 69 4.79 -11.47 8.56
C ILE A 69 5.09 -10.02 8.91
N VAL A 70 4.26 -9.12 8.39
CA VAL A 70 4.46 -7.66 8.51
C VAL A 70 3.48 -6.98 9.46
N GLY A 71 2.39 -7.68 9.79
CA GLY A 71 1.19 -7.03 10.29
C GLY A 71 0.38 -7.83 11.31
N SER A 72 -0.61 -7.17 11.92
CA SER A 72 -1.49 -7.77 12.92
C SER A 72 -2.91 -7.27 12.73
N VAL A 73 -3.88 -8.14 12.99
CA VAL A 73 -5.31 -7.81 12.88
C VAL A 73 -5.79 -7.01 14.09
N ASN A 74 -5.38 -7.39 15.30
CA ASN A 74 -5.98 -6.86 16.55
C ASN A 74 -4.96 -6.49 17.63
N ARG A 75 -3.67 -6.82 17.48
CA ARG A 75 -2.63 -6.62 18.52
C ARG A 75 -1.44 -5.77 18.07
N ALA A 76 -1.65 -4.82 17.17
CA ALA A 76 -0.59 -3.94 16.67
C ALA A 76 0.11 -3.14 17.79
N ALA A 77 -0.60 -2.82 18.88
CA ALA A 77 -0.06 -2.07 20.01
C ALA A 77 0.81 -2.90 20.98
N ASP A 78 0.69 -4.23 20.97
CA ASP A 78 1.36 -5.12 21.93
C ASP A 78 2.78 -5.53 21.47
N PHE A 79 3.07 -5.37 20.19
CA PHE A 79 4.33 -5.79 19.59
C PHE A 79 4.94 -4.66 18.75
N ASP A 80 6.27 -4.65 18.62
CA ASP A 80 6.94 -3.83 17.60
C ASP A 80 6.91 -4.52 16.24
N ARG A 81 7.35 -3.83 15.18
CA ARG A 81 7.37 -4.35 13.79
C ARG A 81 8.05 -5.71 13.61
N TRP A 82 8.92 -6.12 14.54
CA TRP A 82 9.63 -7.41 14.52
C TRP A 82 9.00 -8.42 15.47
N PHE A 83 7.73 -8.21 15.84
CA PHE A 83 6.98 -8.98 16.82
C PHE A 83 7.68 -9.09 18.18
N ARG A 84 8.49 -8.10 18.59
CA ARG A 84 9.09 -8.10 19.93
C ARG A 84 8.08 -7.60 20.96
N PRO A 85 8.00 -8.24 22.14
CA PRO A 85 6.97 -7.93 23.12
C PRO A 85 7.17 -6.53 23.73
N LYS A 86 6.10 -5.72 23.71
CA LYS A 86 6.03 -4.46 24.46
C LYS A 86 5.60 -4.72 25.91
N ALA A 87 5.50 -3.67 26.71
CA ALA A 87 5.30 -3.78 28.17
C ALA A 87 4.02 -4.53 28.59
N ARG A 88 3.01 -4.60 27.70
CA ARG A 88 1.71 -5.24 27.97
C ARG A 88 1.69 -6.75 27.72
N VAL A 89 2.77 -7.31 27.18
CA VAL A 89 2.85 -8.74 26.82
C VAL A 89 3.20 -9.58 28.05
N SER A 90 2.45 -10.65 28.28
CA SER A 90 2.70 -11.61 29.36
C SER A 90 4.03 -12.33 29.16
N ARG A 91 4.96 -12.09 30.09
CA ARG A 91 6.26 -12.75 30.16
C ARG A 91 6.12 -14.25 30.37
N GLU A 92 5.31 -14.67 31.34
CA GLU A 92 5.10 -16.08 31.70
C GLU A 92 4.58 -16.89 30.52
N ARG A 93 3.62 -16.34 29.77
CA ARG A 93 3.08 -17.00 28.57
C ARG A 93 4.14 -17.11 27.48
N TRP A 94 4.96 -16.07 27.28
CA TRP A 94 6.04 -16.06 26.31
C TRP A 94 7.11 -17.12 26.65
N GLU A 95 7.59 -17.12 27.89
CA GLU A 95 8.62 -18.07 28.37
C GLU A 95 8.12 -19.53 28.33
N ARG A 96 6.84 -19.77 28.62
CA ARG A 96 6.23 -21.10 28.46
C ARG A 96 6.28 -21.57 27.01
N LEU A 97 5.93 -20.71 26.05
CA LEU A 97 5.92 -21.07 24.63
C LEU A 97 7.32 -21.28 24.08
N ASP A 98 8.29 -20.46 24.50
CA ASP A 98 9.70 -20.64 24.13
C ASP A 98 10.25 -21.99 24.60
N ARG A 99 9.93 -22.37 25.85
CA ARG A 99 10.31 -23.67 26.39
C ARG A 99 9.72 -24.84 25.60
N VAL A 100 8.41 -24.82 25.36
CA VAL A 100 7.71 -25.88 24.59
C VAL A 100 8.33 -26.04 23.20
N GLN A 101 8.64 -24.92 22.52
CA GLN A 101 9.28 -24.94 21.21
C GLN A 101 10.70 -25.54 21.26
N ARG A 102 11.47 -25.26 22.30
CA ARG A 102 12.84 -25.79 22.50
C ARG A 102 12.85 -27.27 22.86
N GLU A 103 11.82 -27.74 23.57
CA GLU A 103 11.62 -29.14 23.93
C GLU A 103 11.19 -30.00 22.72
N GLY A 104 10.99 -29.38 21.54
CA GLY A 104 10.63 -30.08 20.31
C GLY A 104 9.15 -30.48 20.26
N GLU A 105 8.35 -30.04 21.22
CA GLU A 105 6.91 -30.20 21.17
C GLU A 105 6.33 -29.29 20.07
N GLY A 106 5.55 -29.88 19.16
CA GLY A 106 4.90 -29.13 18.10
C GLY A 106 3.92 -28.11 18.67
N LEU A 107 4.15 -26.83 18.40
CA LEU A 107 3.17 -25.79 18.69
C LEU A 107 2.04 -25.86 17.64
N PRO A 108 0.79 -25.55 18.02
CA PRO A 108 -0.27 -25.43 17.04
C PRO A 108 0.10 -24.36 15.98
N PRO A 109 -0.44 -24.45 14.76
CA PRO A 109 -0.23 -23.43 13.74
C PRO A 109 -0.84 -22.09 14.16
N ILE A 110 -0.25 -21.00 13.70
CA ILE A 110 -0.79 -19.64 13.90
C ILE A 110 -1.94 -19.37 12.91
N ASP A 111 -2.80 -18.40 13.19
CA ASP A 111 -3.86 -17.99 12.24
C ASP A 111 -3.45 -16.67 11.59
N VAL A 112 -3.44 -16.62 10.25
CA VAL A 112 -3.01 -15.44 9.50
C VAL A 112 -3.93 -15.12 8.34
N PHE A 113 -4.08 -13.82 8.08
CA PHE A 113 -4.54 -13.34 6.78
C PHE A 113 -3.36 -13.07 5.86
N ARG A 114 -3.50 -13.39 4.58
CA ARG A 114 -2.53 -13.10 3.51
C ARG A 114 -3.09 -12.07 2.55
N ILE A 115 -2.33 -11.03 2.22
CA ILE A 115 -2.63 -10.06 1.16
C ILE A 115 -1.40 -9.97 0.24
N GLY A 116 -1.49 -10.49 -0.99
CA GLY A 116 -0.32 -10.63 -1.85
C GLY A 116 0.75 -11.47 -1.15
N GLU A 117 1.94 -10.94 -0.93
CA GLU A 117 3.04 -11.63 -0.21
C GLU A 117 3.12 -11.29 1.28
N LEU A 118 2.17 -10.49 1.78
CA LEU A 118 2.17 -9.99 3.16
C LEU A 118 1.26 -10.84 4.05
N HIS A 119 1.74 -11.20 5.24
CA HIS A 119 0.98 -11.94 6.24
C HIS A 119 0.70 -11.08 7.48
N PHE A 120 -0.54 -11.21 7.96
CA PHE A 120 -1.07 -10.48 9.10
C PHE A 120 -1.56 -11.47 10.16
N VAL A 121 -0.99 -11.40 11.35
CA VAL A 121 -1.31 -12.34 12.44
C VAL A 121 -2.66 -12.01 13.04
N GLN A 122 -3.59 -12.95 12.95
CA GLN A 122 -4.89 -12.92 13.63
C GLN A 122 -4.78 -13.53 15.03
N ASP A 123 -4.13 -14.70 15.14
CA ASP A 123 -3.78 -15.34 16.41
C ASP A 123 -2.37 -15.93 16.38
N GLY A 124 -1.73 -16.02 17.54
CA GLY A 124 -0.42 -16.64 17.69
C GLY A 124 0.75 -15.67 17.77
N HIS A 125 0.53 -14.39 18.09
CA HIS A 125 1.60 -13.36 18.16
C HIS A 125 2.79 -13.75 19.04
N HIS A 126 2.55 -14.40 20.19
CA HIS A 126 3.65 -14.89 21.03
C HIS A 126 4.49 -15.97 20.35
N ARG A 127 3.85 -16.86 19.56
CA ARG A 127 4.53 -17.92 18.81
C ARG A 127 5.42 -17.34 17.71
N VAL A 128 4.92 -16.32 17.00
CA VAL A 128 5.72 -15.55 16.04
C VAL A 128 6.91 -14.87 16.72
N SER A 129 6.69 -14.26 17.88
CA SER A 129 7.73 -13.61 18.68
C SER A 129 8.84 -14.58 19.12
N VAL A 130 8.44 -15.77 19.61
CA VAL A 130 9.34 -16.87 19.98
C VAL A 130 10.12 -17.37 18.75
N ALA A 131 9.44 -17.61 17.64
CA ALA A 131 10.07 -18.07 16.40
C ALA A 131 11.14 -17.09 15.89
N HIS A 132 10.89 -15.77 16.00
CA HIS A 132 11.91 -14.75 15.73
C HIS A 132 13.08 -14.78 16.72
N ALA A 133 12.82 -15.04 18.01
CA ALA A 133 13.87 -15.14 19.02
C ALA A 133 14.81 -16.32 18.75
N LEU A 134 14.23 -17.47 18.37
CA LEU A 134 14.93 -18.68 17.98
C LEU A 134 15.53 -18.63 16.55
N ARG A 135 15.29 -17.53 15.82
CA ARG A 135 15.78 -17.32 14.44
C ARG A 135 15.35 -18.42 13.47
N LEU A 136 14.14 -18.94 13.65
CA LEU A 136 13.53 -19.81 12.67
C LEU A 136 13.36 -19.05 11.34
N ARG A 137 13.23 -19.78 10.24
CA ARG A 137 12.97 -19.20 8.90
C ARG A 137 11.50 -19.22 8.55
N THR A 138 10.80 -20.26 8.98
CA THR A 138 9.40 -20.50 8.68
C THR A 138 8.61 -20.81 9.94
N ILE A 139 7.29 -20.67 9.85
CA ILE A 139 6.33 -21.05 10.89
C ILE A 139 5.07 -21.63 10.24
N ASP A 140 4.47 -22.64 10.86
CA ASP A 140 3.22 -23.23 10.38
C ASP A 140 2.03 -22.32 10.69
N ALA A 141 1.20 -22.09 9.68
CA ALA A 141 0.06 -21.18 9.75
C ALA A 141 -1.16 -21.73 9.02
N MET A 142 -2.35 -21.51 9.58
CA MET A 142 -3.61 -21.58 8.86
C MET A 142 -3.80 -20.27 8.11
N VAL A 143 -3.76 -20.33 6.77
CA VAL A 143 -3.72 -19.14 5.92
C VAL A 143 -5.07 -18.88 5.30
N THR A 144 -5.54 -17.64 5.45
CA THR A 144 -6.73 -17.13 4.75
C THR A 144 -6.31 -15.98 3.85
N GLU A 145 -6.43 -16.16 2.54
CA GLU A 145 -6.05 -15.14 1.57
C GLU A 145 -7.19 -14.15 1.34
N VAL A 146 -6.85 -12.87 1.42
CA VAL A 146 -7.74 -11.74 1.15
C VAL A 146 -7.30 -11.11 -0.16
N THR A 147 -8.20 -11.12 -1.15
CA THR A 147 -7.95 -10.52 -2.45
C THR A 147 -8.32 -9.04 -2.40
N THR A 148 -7.54 -8.21 -3.09
CA THR A 148 -7.71 -6.75 -3.13
C THR A 148 -7.79 -6.23 -4.56
N LYS A 149 -8.30 -5.01 -4.74
CA LYS A 149 -8.37 -4.33 -6.05
C LYS A 149 -7.00 -3.83 -6.51
N VAL A 150 -6.20 -3.32 -5.57
CA VAL A 150 -4.82 -2.88 -5.80
C VAL A 150 -3.87 -3.89 -5.17
N ASP A 151 -2.74 -4.14 -5.83
CA ASP A 151 -1.72 -5.07 -5.34
C ASP A 151 -1.03 -4.54 -4.07
N ALA A 152 -0.58 -5.45 -3.20
CA ALA A 152 0.10 -5.11 -1.96
C ALA A 152 1.61 -4.86 -2.12
N THR A 153 2.15 -4.91 -3.34
CA THR A 153 3.60 -4.79 -3.59
C THR A 153 4.10 -3.42 -3.16
N GLY A 154 5.25 -3.40 -2.49
CA GLY A 154 5.91 -2.17 -2.04
C GLY A 154 5.36 -1.58 -0.74
N ILE A 155 4.42 -2.25 -0.06
CA ILE A 155 3.95 -1.82 1.25
C ILE A 155 4.91 -2.35 2.32
N ALA A 156 5.59 -1.44 3.01
CA ALA A 156 6.42 -1.75 4.16
C ALA A 156 5.96 -0.99 5.42
N HIS A 157 5.39 0.20 5.24
CA HIS A 157 4.98 1.11 6.33
C HIS A 157 3.61 1.74 6.02
N ARG A 158 2.98 2.40 7.00
CA ARG A 158 1.68 3.05 6.80
C ARG A 158 1.73 4.16 5.75
N GLY A 159 2.85 4.86 5.63
CA GLY A 159 3.06 5.89 4.60
C GLY A 159 2.85 5.38 3.17
N ASP A 160 3.13 4.11 2.89
CA ASP A 160 2.96 3.51 1.56
C ASP A 160 1.47 3.32 1.20
N LEU A 161 0.60 3.29 2.20
CA LEU A 161 -0.85 3.09 2.02
C LEU A 161 -1.52 4.27 1.35
N ILE A 162 -0.99 5.50 1.53
CA ILE A 162 -1.56 6.70 0.91
C ILE A 162 -1.53 6.56 -0.62
N ALA A 163 -0.40 6.13 -1.17
CA ALA A 163 -0.27 5.99 -2.62
C ALA A 163 -1.20 4.89 -3.18
N LYS A 164 -1.34 3.79 -2.45
CA LYS A 164 -2.23 2.68 -2.80
C LYS A 164 -3.70 3.10 -2.72
N ASP A 165 -4.08 3.83 -1.68
CA ASP A 165 -5.44 4.33 -1.49
C ASP A 165 -5.84 5.33 -2.59
N LEU A 166 -4.96 6.29 -2.91
CA LEU A 166 -5.21 7.24 -3.99
C LEU A 166 -5.39 6.54 -5.34
N ARG A 167 -4.58 5.51 -5.62
CA ARG A 167 -4.77 4.69 -6.82
C ARG A 167 -6.08 3.92 -6.78
N ARG A 168 -6.43 3.26 -5.67
CA ARG A 168 -7.70 2.55 -5.52
C ARG A 168 -8.90 3.47 -5.74
N VAL A 169 -8.89 4.66 -5.14
CA VAL A 169 -9.95 5.66 -5.31
C VAL A 169 -10.09 6.06 -6.77
N PHE A 170 -8.98 6.25 -7.50
CA PHE A 170 -9.02 6.49 -8.93
C PHE A 170 -9.67 5.34 -9.71
N LEU A 171 -9.34 4.08 -9.41
CA LEU A 171 -9.96 2.92 -10.05
C LEU A 171 -11.48 2.85 -9.81
N ASP A 172 -11.93 3.26 -8.62
CA ASP A 172 -13.36 3.28 -8.26
C ASP A 172 -14.13 4.43 -8.91
N ARG A 173 -13.45 5.54 -9.23
CA ARG A 173 -14.05 6.73 -9.87
C ARG A 173 -13.97 6.66 -11.40
N VAL A 174 -12.90 6.10 -11.94
CA VAL A 174 -12.60 6.02 -13.38
C VAL A 174 -12.42 4.54 -13.79
N PRO A 175 -13.50 3.75 -13.83
CA PRO A 175 -13.40 2.33 -14.14
C PRO A 175 -13.11 2.12 -15.63
N LEU A 176 -11.85 1.81 -15.96
CA LEU A 176 -11.36 1.53 -17.30
C LEU A 176 -10.98 0.05 -17.47
N PRO A 177 -11.09 -0.50 -18.69
CA PRO A 177 -10.60 -1.84 -18.98
C PRO A 177 -9.08 -1.91 -18.90
N GLY A 178 -8.55 -3.11 -18.62
CA GLY A 178 -7.12 -3.35 -18.33
C GLY A 178 -6.13 -2.63 -19.27
N PRO A 179 -6.23 -2.78 -20.61
CA PRO A 179 -5.30 -2.13 -21.54
C PRO A 179 -5.31 -0.59 -21.45
N ALA A 180 -6.49 0.02 -21.29
CA ALA A 180 -6.62 1.47 -21.14
C ALA A 180 -6.12 1.95 -19.78
N LEU A 181 -6.35 1.15 -18.73
CA LEU A 181 -5.86 1.46 -17.40
C LEU A 181 -4.33 1.38 -17.31
N CYS A 182 -3.71 0.42 -18.01
CA CYS A 182 -2.26 0.25 -18.05
C CYS A 182 -1.52 1.44 -18.67
N SER A 183 -2.15 2.24 -19.53
CA SER A 183 -1.54 3.48 -20.04
C SER A 183 -1.65 4.67 -19.07
N ILE A 184 -2.42 4.54 -17.98
CA ILE A 184 -2.61 5.61 -17.00
C ILE A 184 -1.70 5.36 -15.79
N LEU A 185 -0.44 5.72 -15.97
CA LEU A 185 0.59 5.65 -14.95
C LEU A 185 1.01 7.06 -14.56
N VAL A 186 1.19 7.31 -13.27
CA VAL A 186 1.70 8.59 -12.75
C VAL A 186 2.78 8.29 -11.73
N CYS A 187 3.79 9.16 -11.66
CA CYS A 187 4.88 9.05 -10.71
C CYS A 187 4.44 9.57 -9.33
N SER A 188 3.65 10.65 -9.31
CA SER A 188 3.07 11.19 -8.07
C SER A 188 1.70 10.58 -7.79
N ALA A 189 1.54 9.96 -6.61
CA ALA A 189 0.27 9.37 -6.22
C ALA A 189 -0.88 10.40 -6.14
N TRP A 190 -0.57 11.65 -5.78
CA TRP A 190 -1.57 12.73 -5.75
C TRP A 190 -2.18 13.01 -7.13
N SER A 191 -1.44 12.76 -8.21
CA SER A 191 -1.93 12.92 -9.58
C SER A 191 -3.14 12.02 -9.88
N TYR A 192 -3.31 10.87 -9.20
CA TYR A 192 -4.52 10.05 -9.33
C TYR A 192 -5.77 10.77 -8.79
N ALA A 193 -5.64 11.55 -7.71
CA ALA A 193 -6.76 12.33 -7.18
C ALA A 193 -7.16 13.44 -8.17
N VAL A 194 -6.18 14.22 -8.62
CA VAL A 194 -6.43 15.32 -9.56
C VAL A 194 -6.97 14.81 -10.89
N LEU A 195 -6.47 13.66 -11.37
CA LEU A 195 -6.97 13.03 -12.58
C LEU A 195 -8.43 12.57 -12.40
N SER A 196 -8.77 11.96 -11.25
CA SER A 196 -10.16 11.58 -10.95
C SER A 196 -11.11 12.77 -11.05
N GLU A 197 -10.77 13.88 -10.39
CA GLU A 197 -11.57 15.11 -10.43
C GLU A 197 -11.67 15.69 -11.85
N THR A 198 -10.57 15.64 -12.61
CA THR A 198 -10.53 16.10 -14.00
C THR A 198 -11.49 15.31 -14.88
N VAL A 199 -11.52 13.97 -14.72
CA VAL A 199 -12.45 13.07 -15.45
C VAL A 199 -13.89 13.32 -15.04
N GLU A 200 -14.17 13.45 -13.74
CA GLU A 200 -15.52 13.72 -13.23
C GLU A 200 -16.04 15.07 -13.76
N ALA A 201 -15.21 16.11 -13.77
CA ALA A 201 -15.55 17.42 -14.34
C ALA A 201 -15.78 17.36 -15.86
N TRP A 202 -14.98 16.57 -16.58
CA TRP A 202 -15.17 16.32 -18.01
C TRP A 202 -16.51 15.61 -18.28
N GLY A 203 -16.80 14.55 -17.52
CA GLY A 203 -18.05 13.78 -17.63
C GLY A 203 -19.28 14.62 -17.33
N TYR A 204 -19.22 15.49 -16.32
CA TYR A 204 -20.30 16.43 -16.03
C TYR A 204 -20.60 17.35 -17.22
N ARG A 205 -19.57 17.93 -17.84
CA ARG A 205 -19.75 18.78 -19.04
C ARG A 205 -20.34 18.00 -20.21
N LEU A 206 -19.90 16.78 -20.43
CA LEU A 206 -20.46 15.90 -21.46
C LEU A 206 -21.95 15.63 -21.22
N MET A 207 -22.35 15.31 -19.99
CA MET A 207 -23.75 15.10 -19.63
C MET A 207 -24.61 16.35 -19.90
N GLN A 208 -24.08 17.54 -19.58
CA GLN A 208 -24.76 18.81 -19.85
C GLN A 208 -24.95 19.05 -21.35
N GLN A 209 -23.96 18.70 -22.17
CA GLN A 209 -24.03 18.83 -23.63
C GLN A 209 -25.06 17.87 -24.24
N GLU A 210 -25.16 16.64 -23.74
CA GLU A 210 -26.09 15.63 -24.26
C GLU A 210 -27.49 15.70 -23.64
N GLY A 211 -27.66 16.48 -22.57
CA GLY A 211 -28.94 16.59 -21.85
C GLY A 211 -29.38 15.27 -21.19
N ARG A 212 -28.44 14.38 -20.84
CA ARG A 212 -28.74 13.10 -20.20
C ARG A 212 -27.68 12.69 -19.19
N TYR A 213 -28.08 11.87 -18.23
CA TYR A 213 -27.17 11.29 -17.26
C TYR A 213 -26.34 10.15 -17.88
N LEU A 214 -25.08 10.05 -17.48
CA LEU A 214 -24.16 8.97 -17.81
C LEU A 214 -23.64 8.31 -16.54
N ASP A 215 -23.47 6.98 -16.56
CA ASP A 215 -22.80 6.28 -15.47
C ASP A 215 -21.27 6.47 -15.54
N ARG A 216 -20.58 6.12 -14.45
CA ARG A 216 -19.12 6.28 -14.36
C ARG A 216 -18.36 5.47 -15.41
N ALA A 217 -18.84 4.28 -15.74
CA ALA A 217 -18.20 3.41 -16.74
C ALA A 217 -18.26 4.05 -18.13
N THR A 218 -19.41 4.59 -18.51
CA THR A 218 -19.58 5.28 -19.79
C THR A 218 -18.74 6.56 -19.82
N VAL A 219 -18.75 7.36 -18.75
CA VAL A 219 -17.90 8.57 -18.66
C VAL A 219 -16.42 8.22 -18.81
N ALA A 220 -15.93 7.22 -18.09
CA ALA A 220 -14.53 6.83 -18.14
C ALA A 220 -14.10 6.36 -19.54
N GLN A 221 -14.89 5.47 -20.16
CA GLN A 221 -14.61 4.96 -21.51
C GLN A 221 -14.58 6.08 -22.55
N ARG A 222 -15.56 6.98 -22.49
CA ARG A 222 -15.65 8.11 -23.43
C ARG A 222 -14.55 9.12 -23.20
N TRP A 223 -14.25 9.47 -21.94
CA TRP A 223 -13.12 10.34 -21.62
C TRP A 223 -11.82 9.79 -22.21
N TYR A 224 -11.58 8.49 -22.03
CA TYR A 224 -10.37 7.85 -22.53
C TYR A 224 -10.26 7.91 -24.06
N ALA A 225 -11.35 7.62 -24.78
CA ALA A 225 -11.38 7.57 -26.24
C ALA A 225 -11.45 8.96 -26.91
N GLU A 226 -12.25 9.87 -26.36
CA GLU A 226 -12.62 11.15 -26.96
C GLU A 226 -11.72 12.31 -26.52
N GLU A 227 -11.11 12.23 -25.33
CA GLU A 227 -10.22 13.27 -24.81
C GLU A 227 -8.79 12.75 -24.58
N PHE A 228 -8.61 11.78 -23.68
CA PHE A 228 -7.27 11.37 -23.24
C PHE A 228 -6.37 10.94 -24.40
N GLN A 229 -6.81 9.96 -25.20
CA GLN A 229 -6.01 9.43 -26.29
C GLN A 229 -5.70 10.47 -27.40
N PRO A 230 -6.68 11.25 -27.92
CA PRO A 230 -6.40 12.32 -28.87
C PRO A 230 -5.39 13.34 -28.35
N VAL A 231 -5.54 13.76 -27.09
CA VAL A 231 -4.67 14.75 -26.47
C VAL A 231 -3.26 14.23 -26.28
N VAL A 232 -3.10 13.01 -25.77
CA VAL A 232 -1.78 12.37 -25.63
C VAL A 232 -1.10 12.21 -26.99
N ARG A 233 -1.82 11.77 -28.03
CA ARG A 233 -1.27 11.68 -29.40
C ARG A 233 -0.76 13.02 -29.90
N LEU A 234 -1.50 14.09 -29.63
CA LEU A 234 -1.08 15.42 -30.04
C LEU A 234 0.14 15.89 -29.25
N LEU A 235 0.13 15.73 -27.92
CA LEU A 235 1.27 16.06 -27.07
C LEU A 235 2.54 15.33 -27.53
N ALA A 236 2.42 14.05 -27.88
CA ALA A 236 3.52 13.26 -28.44
C ALA A 236 3.99 13.81 -29.80
N ALA A 237 3.07 14.10 -30.73
CA ALA A 237 3.40 14.69 -32.03
C ALA A 237 4.04 16.08 -31.92
N ALA A 238 3.74 16.82 -30.85
CA ALA A 238 4.28 18.14 -30.57
C ALA A 238 5.57 18.13 -29.73
N ASP A 239 6.08 16.95 -29.36
CA ASP A 239 7.22 16.73 -28.44
C ASP A 239 7.05 17.44 -27.08
N LEU A 240 5.82 17.40 -26.55
CA LEU A 240 5.44 18.08 -25.30
C LEU A 240 5.28 17.14 -24.10
N VAL A 241 5.39 15.82 -24.30
CA VAL A 241 5.35 14.83 -23.21
C VAL A 241 6.57 14.99 -22.31
N GLY A 242 7.77 15.02 -22.92
CA GLY A 242 9.05 15.09 -22.21
C GLY A 242 9.35 13.81 -21.44
N GLU A 243 9.95 13.93 -20.26
CA GLU A 243 10.29 12.79 -19.37
C GLU A 243 9.11 12.26 -18.55
N ARG A 244 7.91 12.84 -18.72
CA ARG A 244 6.71 12.49 -17.97
C ARG A 244 5.99 11.31 -18.59
N THR A 245 5.11 10.69 -17.82
CA THR A 245 4.15 9.74 -18.40
C THR A 245 3.10 10.48 -19.24
N ASP A 246 2.43 9.74 -20.14
CA ASP A 246 1.30 10.26 -20.92
C ASP A 246 0.21 10.87 -20.02
N ALA A 247 -0.08 10.22 -18.88
CA ALA A 247 -1.09 10.70 -17.94
C ALA A 247 -0.68 12.00 -17.23
N GLU A 248 0.59 12.15 -16.88
CA GLU A 248 1.12 13.37 -16.28
C GLU A 248 1.18 14.52 -17.28
N ALA A 249 1.56 14.24 -18.53
CA ALA A 249 1.55 15.24 -19.59
C ALA A 249 0.13 15.71 -19.93
N TYR A 250 -0.83 14.78 -19.98
CA TYR A 250 -2.25 15.10 -20.11
C TYR A 250 -2.75 15.96 -18.95
N LEU A 251 -2.42 15.58 -17.71
CA LEU A 251 -2.90 16.27 -16.51
C LEU A 251 -2.37 17.71 -16.43
N ASP A 252 -1.07 17.89 -16.68
CA ASP A 252 -0.45 19.22 -16.74
C ASP A 252 -1.14 20.13 -17.76
N LEU A 253 -1.40 19.59 -18.96
CA LEU A 253 -2.16 20.30 -19.99
C LEU A 253 -3.59 20.62 -19.53
N ALA A 254 -4.30 19.67 -18.93
CA ALA A 254 -5.66 19.89 -18.46
C ALA A 254 -5.72 20.98 -17.37
N CYS A 255 -4.74 21.03 -16.46
CA CYS A 255 -4.60 22.08 -15.46
C CYS A 255 -4.27 23.43 -16.09
N GLN A 256 -3.30 23.48 -17.01
CA GLN A 256 -2.92 24.71 -17.71
C GLN A 256 -4.09 25.26 -18.56
N ARG A 257 -4.89 24.41 -19.21
CA ARG A 257 -6.11 24.81 -19.93
C ARG A 257 -7.06 25.61 -19.04
N TYR A 258 -7.28 25.14 -17.82
CA TYR A 258 -8.13 25.83 -16.84
C TYR A 258 -7.56 27.21 -16.47
N GLN A 259 -6.26 27.28 -16.18
CA GLN A 259 -5.58 28.52 -15.81
C GLN A 259 -5.52 29.54 -16.95
N LEU A 260 -5.24 29.07 -18.16
CA LEU A 260 -4.89 29.93 -19.30
C LEU A 260 -6.10 30.41 -20.09
N MET A 261 -7.16 29.60 -20.18
CA MET A 261 -8.20 29.85 -21.17
C MET A 261 -9.60 29.89 -20.58
N ARG A 262 -9.84 29.35 -19.38
CA ARG A 262 -11.20 29.19 -18.81
C ARG A 262 -12.18 28.51 -19.78
N THR A 263 -11.70 27.85 -20.83
CA THR A 263 -12.47 27.15 -21.87
C THR A 263 -12.03 25.69 -21.94
N HIS A 264 -12.87 24.83 -22.51
CA HIS A 264 -12.64 23.38 -22.62
C HIS A 264 -12.49 22.88 -24.07
N GLN A 265 -12.47 23.79 -25.05
CA GLN A 265 -12.34 23.43 -26.47
C GLN A 265 -10.89 23.12 -26.83
N TRP A 266 -10.71 22.28 -27.83
CA TRP A 266 -9.42 21.81 -28.32
C TRP A 266 -9.21 22.33 -29.75
N ASP A 267 -8.30 23.29 -29.93
CA ASP A 267 -7.94 23.88 -31.23
C ASP A 267 -6.43 24.15 -31.33
N ASP A 268 -5.93 24.44 -32.53
CA ASP A 268 -4.50 24.69 -32.78
C ASP A 268 -3.95 25.88 -31.96
N HIS A 269 -4.83 26.83 -31.62
CA HIS A 269 -4.48 28.01 -30.85
C HIS A 269 -4.11 27.68 -29.40
N VAL A 270 -4.73 26.67 -28.80
CA VAL A 270 -4.37 26.14 -27.47
C VAL A 270 -2.91 25.65 -27.46
N VAL A 271 -2.49 24.92 -28.49
CA VAL A 271 -1.14 24.31 -28.59
C VAL A 271 -0.06 25.37 -28.67
N GLU A 272 -0.27 26.39 -29.49
CA GLU A 272 0.68 27.48 -29.66
C GLU A 272 0.89 28.28 -28.37
N ARG A 273 -0.18 28.52 -27.61
CA ARG A 273 -0.09 29.22 -26.32
C ARG A 273 0.68 28.45 -25.26
N LEU A 274 0.54 27.12 -25.20
CA LEU A 274 1.28 26.29 -24.25
C LEU A 274 2.78 26.28 -24.56
N ARG A 275 3.12 26.22 -25.85
CA ARG A 275 4.51 26.37 -26.31
C ARG A 275 5.09 27.72 -25.88
N ALA A 276 4.32 28.79 -25.98
CA ALA A 276 4.76 30.12 -25.57
C ALA A 276 4.94 30.23 -24.03
N ALA A 277 4.00 29.68 -23.24
CA ALA A 277 4.08 29.71 -21.78
C ALA A 277 5.28 28.92 -21.24
N ARG A 278 5.60 27.76 -21.83
CA ARG A 278 6.80 26.98 -21.45
C ARG A 278 8.10 27.71 -21.73
N ARG A 279 8.22 28.36 -22.89
CA ARG A 279 9.42 29.16 -23.23
C ARG A 279 9.62 30.35 -22.30
N GLY A 280 8.55 30.87 -21.69
CA GLY A 280 8.61 31.97 -20.73
C GLY A 280 8.92 31.55 -19.28
N ALA A 281 8.86 30.26 -18.95
CA ALA A 281 9.16 29.74 -17.60
C ALA A 281 10.64 29.32 -17.43
N ASP A 282 11.37 29.16 -18.53
CA ASP A 282 12.81 28.83 -18.56
C ASP A 282 13.72 30.09 -18.53
N HIS A 283 13.20 31.26 -18.14
CA HIS A 283 13.91 32.53 -17.97
C HIS A 283 13.62 33.13 -16.58
#